data_AF-A0A674KDP2-F1
#
_entry.id   AF-A0A674KDP2-F1
#
_cell.length_a   1.000
_cell.length_b   1.000
_cell.length_c   1.000
_cell.angle_alpha   90.00
_cell.angle_beta   90.00
_cell.angle_gamma   90.00
#
_symmetry.space_group_name_H-M   'P 1'
#
loop_
_entity.id
_entity.type
_entity.pdbx_description
1 polymer ?
#
loop_
_entity_poly.entity_id
_entity_poly.type
_entity_poly.pdbx_seq_one_letter_code
_entity_poly.pdbx_strand_id
1 'polypeptide(L)'
;MAGLVLCEPTELYNILNQSTKLSRLTEPNYLCLLDARTKREYNESHVITARRVKQNPMGDYLIPESVELECVKYCVVYDGKTSSLDDTDYDDYEEKEEDAEVGAAIQCARVLEQFTRHPVRILKGGYESFTACYHFLRTQKIFWMPQELDAFQPYPVEILPAQLYMGDCRQACDQQIQKDLKIKAQVNISEEIRTLKNLRELGFLSALSHCSLHEMHLHSLKIPLRCFAAVSQ
;
A
#
# COMPACT_ATOMS: atom_id res chain seq x y z
N MET A 1 13.52 16.10 -13.57
CA MET A 1 12.27 15.91 -12.80
C MET A 1 12.23 14.44 -12.36
N ALA A 2 11.61 14.12 -11.23
CA ALA A 2 11.73 12.78 -10.64
C ALA A 2 10.99 11.67 -11.42
N GLY A 3 10.12 12.04 -12.35
CA GLY A 3 9.27 11.16 -13.15
C GLY A 3 7.94 10.82 -12.48
N LEU A 4 7.01 10.36 -13.30
CA LEU A 4 5.78 9.71 -12.87
C LEU A 4 5.87 8.20 -13.13
N VAL A 5 5.38 7.40 -12.20
CA VAL A 5 5.32 5.93 -12.35
C VAL A 5 3.98 5.40 -11.86
N LEU A 6 3.48 4.33 -12.47
CA LEU A 6 2.30 3.63 -11.94
C LEU A 6 2.68 2.80 -10.71
N CYS A 7 1.72 2.72 -9.79
CA CYS A 7 1.79 1.96 -8.56
C CYS A 7 0.61 1.01 -8.53
N GLU A 8 0.88 -0.29 -8.53
CA GLU A 8 -0.17 -1.30 -8.44
C GLU A 8 -0.82 -1.28 -7.03
N PRO A 9 -2.11 -1.63 -6.89
CA PRO A 9 -2.77 -1.67 -5.59
C PRO A 9 -2.01 -2.47 -4.52
N THR A 10 -1.40 -3.59 -4.91
CA THR A 10 -0.57 -4.43 -4.02
C THR A 10 0.70 -3.72 -3.53
N GLU A 11 1.29 -2.84 -4.34
CA GLU A 11 2.43 -2.04 -3.90
C GLU A 11 2.02 -1.07 -2.80
N LEU A 12 0.91 -0.33 -2.99
CA LEU A 12 0.40 0.57 -1.96
C LEU A 12 0.01 -0.19 -0.68
N TYR A 13 -0.63 -1.35 -0.82
CA TYR A 13 -0.94 -2.23 0.31
C TYR A 13 0.31 -2.58 1.11
N ASN A 14 1.38 -3.00 0.43
CA ASN A 14 2.64 -3.35 1.07
C ASN A 14 3.35 -2.16 1.69
N ILE A 15 3.29 -0.98 1.05
CA ILE A 15 3.85 0.26 1.59
C ILE A 15 3.13 0.62 2.90
N LEU A 16 1.80 0.56 2.96
CA LEU A 16 1.01 0.84 4.15
C LEU A 16 1.30 -0.14 5.30
N ASN A 17 1.55 -1.40 4.98
CA ASN A 17 1.68 -2.48 5.96
C ASN A 17 3.13 -2.83 6.32
N GLN A 18 4.11 -2.09 5.81
CA GLN A 18 5.50 -2.34 6.13
C GLN A 18 5.79 -2.02 7.60
N SER A 19 6.44 -2.97 8.29
CA SER A 19 6.79 -2.81 9.70
C SER A 19 8.12 -3.47 10.04
N THR A 20 8.73 -3.01 11.12
CA THR A 20 9.87 -3.68 11.75
C THR A 20 9.48 -4.07 13.18
N LYS A 21 9.75 -3.22 14.15
CA LYS A 21 9.17 -3.30 15.51
C LYS A 21 7.84 -2.55 15.60
N LEU A 22 7.76 -1.43 14.87
CA LEU A 22 6.59 -0.57 14.76
C LEU A 22 6.23 -0.42 13.27
N SER A 23 5.04 0.11 12.99
CA SER A 23 4.64 0.52 11.65
C SER A 23 5.63 1.54 11.10
N ARG A 24 6.01 1.42 9.82
CA ARG A 24 6.86 2.43 9.17
C ARG A 24 6.11 3.72 8.86
N LEU A 25 4.78 3.73 8.98
CA LEU A 25 3.97 4.94 8.82
C LEU A 25 4.25 5.99 9.90
N THR A 26 4.91 5.62 11.00
CA THR A 26 5.33 6.55 12.06
C THR A 26 6.55 7.36 11.67
N GLU A 27 7.31 6.91 10.65
CA GLU A 27 8.45 7.63 10.12
C GLU A 27 7.96 8.80 9.24
N PRO A 28 8.27 10.07 9.58
CA PRO A 28 7.70 11.23 8.88
C PRO A 28 8.07 11.30 7.39
N ASN A 29 9.22 10.74 7.02
CA ASN A 29 9.76 10.76 5.66
C ASN A 29 9.50 9.44 4.90
N TYR A 30 8.63 8.55 5.41
CA TYR A 30 8.39 7.26 4.77
C TYR A 30 7.33 7.32 3.66
N LEU A 31 6.12 7.82 3.96
CA LEU A 31 5.00 7.84 3.03
C LEU A 31 4.27 9.19 3.07
N CYS A 32 4.08 9.78 1.89
CA CYS A 32 3.11 10.83 1.63
C CYS A 32 2.03 10.26 0.71
N LEU A 33 0.87 9.92 1.28
CA LEU A 33 -0.29 9.41 0.54
C LEU A 33 -1.31 10.53 0.33
N LEU A 34 -1.60 10.85 -0.93
CA LEU A 34 -2.39 11.99 -1.32
C LEU A 34 -3.63 11.57 -2.11
N ASP A 35 -4.79 12.08 -1.68
CA ASP A 35 -6.08 11.92 -2.35
C ASP A 35 -6.39 13.19 -3.16
N ALA A 36 -6.44 13.06 -4.49
CA ALA A 36 -6.70 14.14 -5.43
C ALA A 36 -8.20 14.32 -5.76
N ARG A 37 -9.09 13.50 -5.17
CA ARG A 37 -10.55 13.55 -5.38
C ARG A 37 -11.20 14.76 -4.71
N THR A 38 -12.49 14.94 -5.00
CA THR A 38 -13.27 16.04 -4.42
C THR A 38 -13.39 15.89 -2.90
N LYS A 39 -13.70 17.01 -2.22
CA LYS A 39 -13.93 17.02 -0.76
C LYS A 39 -15.02 16.03 -0.35
N ARG A 40 -16.06 15.93 -1.18
CA ARG A 40 -17.21 15.08 -0.91
C ARG A 40 -16.80 13.61 -0.92
N GLU A 41 -16.14 13.16 -1.97
CA GLU A 41 -15.67 11.77 -2.10
C GLU A 41 -14.72 11.39 -0.96
N TYR A 42 -13.76 12.26 -0.63
CA TYR A 42 -12.83 12.03 0.49
C TYR A 42 -13.55 11.87 1.83
N ASN A 43 -14.55 12.71 2.09
CA ASN A 43 -15.34 12.66 3.32
C ASN A 43 -16.26 11.44 3.39
N GLU A 44 -16.74 10.95 2.24
CA GLU A 44 -17.55 9.73 2.17
C GLU A 44 -16.71 8.50 2.56
N SER A 45 -15.50 8.37 1.99
CA SER A 45 -14.45 7.46 2.47
C SER A 45 -13.14 7.65 1.69
N HIS A 46 -12.01 7.41 2.36
CA HIS A 46 -10.66 7.48 1.80
C HIS A 46 -9.77 6.33 2.30
N VAL A 47 -8.64 6.11 1.63
CA VAL A 47 -7.62 5.15 2.09
C VAL A 47 -7.02 5.63 3.40
N ILE A 48 -6.74 4.72 4.33
CA ILE A 48 -6.13 5.06 5.61
C ILE A 48 -4.85 5.88 5.42
N THR A 49 -4.62 6.87 6.29
CA THR A 49 -3.50 7.82 6.24
C THR A 49 -3.47 8.77 5.04
N ALA A 50 -4.39 8.64 4.08
CA ALA A 50 -4.44 9.52 2.93
C ALA A 50 -4.85 10.94 3.34
N ARG A 51 -4.16 11.92 2.78
CA ARG A 51 -4.46 13.33 2.96
C ARG A 51 -5.02 13.91 1.68
N ARG A 52 -6.16 14.58 1.79
CA ARG A 52 -6.73 15.27 0.64
C ARG A 52 -5.87 16.46 0.23
N VAL A 53 -5.54 16.56 -1.05
CA VAL A 53 -4.81 17.70 -1.62
C VAL A 53 -5.77 18.90 -1.73
N LYS A 54 -5.27 20.08 -1.36
CA LYS A 54 -6.03 21.33 -1.50
C LYS A 54 -5.86 21.88 -2.92
N GLN A 55 -6.89 22.54 -3.41
CA GLN A 55 -6.82 23.29 -4.67
C GLN A 55 -6.98 24.78 -4.37
N ASN A 56 -6.34 25.62 -5.18
CA ASN A 56 -6.56 27.06 -5.18
C ASN A 56 -7.92 27.40 -5.85
N PRO A 57 -8.38 28.66 -5.82
CA PRO A 57 -9.61 29.07 -6.52
C PRO A 57 -9.57 28.89 -8.05
N MET A 58 -8.38 28.75 -8.65
CA MET A 58 -8.18 28.51 -10.09
C MET A 58 -8.24 27.02 -10.46
N GLY A 59 -8.30 26.12 -9.47
CA GLY A 59 -8.33 24.67 -9.66
C GLY A 59 -6.96 23.99 -9.56
N ASP A 60 -5.87 24.74 -9.41
CA ASP A 60 -4.53 24.17 -9.32
C ASP A 60 -4.29 23.49 -7.98
N TYR A 61 -3.65 22.33 -8.01
CA TYR A 61 -3.26 21.59 -6.81
C TYR A 61 -2.16 22.32 -6.04
N LEU A 62 -2.35 22.42 -4.73
CA LEU A 62 -1.42 23.04 -3.80
C LEU A 62 -0.51 22.00 -3.16
N ILE A 63 0.76 22.37 -2.98
CA ILE A 63 1.76 21.55 -2.32
C ILE A 63 1.42 21.44 -0.82
N PRO A 64 1.41 20.22 -0.23
CA PRO A 64 1.19 20.06 1.20
C PRO A 64 2.32 20.68 2.04
N GLU A 65 2.04 21.78 2.75
CA GLU A 65 3.03 22.51 3.58
C GLU A 65 3.67 21.67 4.70
N SER A 66 2.97 20.64 5.19
CA SER A 66 3.43 19.86 6.33
C SER A 66 4.25 18.62 5.96
N VAL A 67 4.71 18.51 4.71
CA VAL A 67 5.50 17.37 4.21
C VAL A 67 6.75 17.88 3.50
N GLU A 68 7.91 17.39 3.92
CA GLU A 68 9.17 17.60 3.20
C GLU A 68 9.25 16.64 2.01
N LEU A 69 8.66 17.03 0.88
CA LEU A 69 8.59 16.21 -0.34
C LEU A 69 9.97 15.81 -0.88
N GLU A 70 11.01 16.59 -0.61
CA GLU A 70 12.37 16.26 -1.01
C GLU A 70 12.92 15.01 -0.30
N CYS A 71 12.43 14.71 0.90
CA CYS A 71 12.93 13.63 1.76
C CYS A 71 12.01 12.42 1.80
N VAL A 72 10.80 12.52 1.24
CA VAL A 72 9.83 11.42 1.31
C VAL A 72 10.27 10.24 0.44
N LYS A 73 10.31 9.04 1.04
CA LYS A 73 10.68 7.80 0.33
C LYS A 73 9.62 7.40 -0.69
N TYR A 74 8.34 7.50 -0.32
CA TYR A 74 7.21 7.21 -1.19
C TYR A 74 6.25 8.40 -1.23
N CYS A 75 6.10 9.01 -2.41
CA CYS A 75 5.02 9.95 -2.68
C CYS A 75 3.99 9.23 -3.58
N VAL A 76 2.80 8.96 -3.06
CA VAL A 76 1.74 8.24 -3.77
C VAL A 76 0.52 9.15 -3.90
N VAL A 77 0.00 9.29 -5.11
CA VAL A 77 -1.19 10.09 -5.44
C VAL A 77 -2.24 9.18 -6.06
N TYR A 78 -3.50 9.38 -5.69
CA TYR A 78 -4.61 8.67 -6.31
C TYR A 78 -5.83 9.58 -6.50
N ASP A 79 -6.64 9.26 -7.50
CA ASP A 79 -7.97 9.81 -7.70
C ASP A 79 -9.00 8.68 -7.68
N GLY A 80 -10.15 8.83 -8.33
CA GLY A 80 -11.17 7.78 -8.39
C GLY A 80 -10.73 6.52 -9.15
N LYS A 81 -10.11 6.69 -10.32
CA LYS A 81 -10.08 5.63 -11.37
C LYS A 81 -8.90 5.68 -12.35
N THR A 82 -7.95 6.61 -12.23
CA THR A 82 -6.82 6.74 -13.16
C THR A 82 -6.01 5.44 -13.22
N SER A 83 -5.79 4.90 -14.42
CA SER A 83 -5.20 3.57 -14.62
C SER A 83 -4.06 3.51 -15.65
N SER A 84 -3.83 4.57 -16.41
CA SER A 84 -2.66 4.72 -17.29
C SER A 84 -2.01 6.09 -17.11
N LEU A 85 -0.77 6.21 -17.58
CA LEU A 85 -0.02 7.47 -17.62
C LEU A 85 -0.04 8.06 -19.03
N ASP A 86 -1.05 7.71 -19.84
CA ASP A 86 -1.17 8.19 -21.21
C ASP A 86 -1.60 9.65 -21.23
N ASP A 87 -0.69 10.50 -20.75
CA ASP A 87 -0.69 11.91 -21.00
C ASP A 87 0.02 12.14 -22.32
N THR A 88 -0.74 12.60 -23.30
CA THR A 88 -0.26 13.10 -24.58
C THR A 88 0.72 14.25 -24.37
N ASP A 89 2.02 13.98 -24.48
CA ASP A 89 2.99 15.03 -24.77
C ASP A 89 4.12 14.47 -25.64
N TYR A 90 4.41 15.19 -26.72
CA TYR A 90 5.32 14.96 -27.87
C TYR A 90 4.74 14.30 -29.15
N ASP A 91 4.42 15.18 -30.11
CA ASP A 91 4.62 15.06 -31.55
C ASP A 91 3.96 13.90 -32.32
N ASP A 92 2.63 13.89 -32.43
CA ASP A 92 2.02 13.27 -33.61
C ASP A 92 0.80 14.07 -34.10
N TYR A 93 0.81 14.35 -35.41
CA TYR A 93 -0.26 15.06 -36.11
C TYR A 93 -1.43 14.10 -36.36
N GLU A 94 -2.03 13.55 -35.30
CA GLU A 94 -3.30 12.84 -35.41
C GLU A 94 -4.33 13.47 -34.48
N GLU A 95 -5.47 13.83 -35.08
CA GLU A 95 -6.66 14.39 -34.46
C GLU A 95 -7.14 13.44 -33.34
N LYS A 96 -6.70 13.66 -32.10
CA LYS A 96 -7.24 12.99 -30.92
C LYS A 96 -8.49 13.70 -30.44
N GLU A 97 -9.52 12.90 -30.17
CA GLU A 97 -10.80 13.34 -29.60
C GLU A 97 -10.57 14.27 -28.39
N GLU A 98 -11.23 15.44 -28.41
CA GLU A 98 -11.03 16.59 -27.53
C GLU A 98 -11.42 16.36 -26.04
N ASP A 99 -11.80 15.13 -25.64
CA ASP A 99 -12.50 14.88 -24.37
C ASP A 99 -11.78 13.92 -23.39
N ALA A 100 -10.51 13.56 -23.64
CA ALA A 100 -9.73 12.79 -22.67
C ALA A 100 -9.20 13.71 -21.54
N GLU A 101 -10.07 14.04 -20.58
CA GLU A 101 -9.67 14.79 -19.38
C GLU A 101 -8.51 14.09 -18.67
N VAL A 102 -7.35 14.77 -18.61
CA VAL A 102 -6.18 14.33 -17.83
C VAL A 102 -6.62 14.08 -16.39
N GLY A 103 -6.39 12.87 -15.89
CA GLY A 103 -6.84 12.44 -14.56
C GLY A 103 -6.34 13.37 -13.45
N ALA A 104 -7.21 13.64 -12.47
CA ALA A 104 -6.92 14.47 -11.30
C ALA A 104 -5.63 14.05 -10.57
N ALA A 105 -5.36 12.75 -10.48
CA ALA A 105 -4.14 12.22 -9.89
C ALA A 105 -2.89 12.65 -10.67
N ILE A 106 -2.98 12.65 -12.01
CA ILE A 106 -1.86 13.00 -12.89
C ILE A 106 -1.56 14.49 -12.82
N GLN A 107 -2.61 15.33 -12.90
CA GLN A 107 -2.49 16.78 -12.72
C GLN A 107 -1.81 17.13 -11.39
N CYS A 108 -2.25 16.48 -10.30
CA CYS A 108 -1.64 16.66 -8.99
C CYS A 108 -0.19 16.18 -8.96
N ALA A 109 0.10 15.02 -9.55
CA ALA A 109 1.44 14.44 -9.56
C ALA A 109 2.45 15.30 -10.33
N ARG A 110 2.04 15.93 -11.46
CA ARG A 110 2.87 16.86 -12.24
C ARG A 110 3.35 18.06 -11.41
N VAL A 111 2.51 18.57 -10.51
CA VAL A 111 2.90 19.65 -9.58
C VAL A 111 3.93 19.13 -8.57
N LEU A 112 3.72 17.93 -8.03
CA LEU A 112 4.56 17.35 -6.98
C LEU A 112 5.94 16.90 -7.47
N GLU A 113 6.04 16.44 -8.72
CA GLU A 113 7.28 15.92 -9.33
C GLU A 113 8.44 16.93 -9.32
N GLN A 114 8.12 18.22 -9.28
CA GLN A 114 9.11 19.30 -9.20
C GLN A 114 9.78 19.41 -7.82
N PHE A 115 9.15 18.84 -6.77
CA PHE A 115 9.56 18.95 -5.37
C PHE A 115 10.02 17.63 -4.76
N THR A 116 9.80 16.50 -5.45
CA THR A 116 10.21 15.18 -4.97
C THR A 116 11.58 14.77 -5.54
N ARG A 117 12.35 14.02 -4.75
CA ARG A 117 13.58 13.37 -5.25
C ARG A 117 13.31 12.02 -5.89
N HIS A 118 12.24 11.34 -5.46
CA HIS A 118 11.78 10.06 -5.98
C HIS A 118 10.56 10.25 -6.89
N PRO A 119 10.36 9.35 -7.87
CA PRO A 119 9.23 9.44 -8.79
C PRO A 119 7.90 9.44 -8.02
N VAL A 120 6.98 10.28 -8.47
CA VAL A 120 5.62 10.30 -7.90
C VAL A 120 4.87 9.09 -8.44
N ARG A 121 4.31 8.32 -7.51
CA ARG A 121 3.61 7.07 -7.77
C ARG A 121 2.11 7.34 -7.93
N ILE A 122 1.56 7.07 -9.11
CA ILE A 122 0.11 7.17 -9.36
C ILE A 122 -0.53 5.81 -9.14
N LEU A 123 -1.49 5.74 -8.22
CA LEU A 123 -2.19 4.50 -7.91
C LEU A 123 -3.07 4.07 -9.08
N LYS A 124 -2.72 2.92 -9.67
CA LYS A 124 -3.43 2.37 -10.81
C LYS A 124 -4.84 1.92 -10.43
N GLY A 125 -5.82 2.38 -11.19
CA GLY A 125 -7.24 2.17 -10.93
C GLY A 125 -7.77 3.00 -9.76
N GLY A 126 -6.97 3.91 -9.21
CA GLY A 126 -7.35 4.85 -8.16
C GLY A 126 -7.95 4.21 -6.91
N TYR A 127 -8.81 4.98 -6.26
CA TYR A 127 -9.54 4.58 -5.05
C TYR A 127 -10.45 3.37 -5.31
N GLU A 128 -11.12 3.32 -6.46
CA GLU A 128 -12.08 2.25 -6.78
C GLU A 128 -11.39 0.89 -6.82
N SER A 129 -10.31 0.76 -7.59
CA SER A 129 -9.59 -0.51 -7.71
C SER A 129 -8.92 -0.91 -6.40
N PHE A 130 -8.30 0.03 -5.69
CA PHE A 130 -7.64 -0.29 -4.43
C PHE A 130 -8.62 -0.78 -3.38
N THR A 131 -9.79 -0.15 -3.27
CA THR A 131 -10.78 -0.52 -2.26
C THR A 131 -11.63 -1.71 -2.64
N ALA A 132 -11.70 -2.08 -3.91
CA ALA A 132 -12.23 -3.36 -4.34
C ALA A 132 -11.38 -4.53 -3.79
N CYS A 133 -10.05 -4.39 -3.79
CA CYS A 133 -9.12 -5.40 -3.29
C CYS A 133 -8.93 -5.34 -1.76
N TYR A 134 -8.81 -4.13 -1.20
CA TYR A 134 -8.41 -3.90 0.20
C TYR A 134 -9.43 -3.05 0.95
N HIS A 135 -10.70 -3.48 0.92
CA HIS A 135 -11.83 -2.72 1.50
C HIS A 135 -11.69 -2.38 2.99
N PHE A 136 -10.89 -3.15 3.74
CA PHE A 136 -10.62 -2.99 5.17
C PHE A 136 -9.59 -1.89 5.47
N LEU A 137 -8.91 -1.34 4.45
CA LEU A 137 -8.02 -0.16 4.58
C LEU A 137 -8.74 1.15 4.25
N ARG A 138 -10.07 1.13 4.18
CA ARG A 138 -10.91 2.32 4.04
C ARG A 138 -11.25 2.93 5.39
N THR A 139 -11.39 4.24 5.42
CA THR A 139 -11.79 5.00 6.60
C THR A 139 -12.61 6.24 6.24
N GLN A 140 -13.30 6.79 7.23
CA GLN A 140 -13.87 8.15 7.22
C GLN A 140 -13.10 9.09 8.18
N LYS A 141 -12.33 8.51 9.10
CA LYS A 141 -11.50 9.25 10.06
C LYS A 141 -10.19 9.65 9.40
N ILE A 142 -9.80 10.91 9.60
CA ILE A 142 -8.51 11.43 9.15
C ILE A 142 -7.45 10.90 10.13
N PHE A 143 -6.65 9.93 9.70
CA PHE A 143 -5.55 9.35 10.47
C PHE A 143 -4.24 10.07 10.16
N TRP A 144 -3.80 10.97 11.04
CA TRP A 144 -2.56 11.74 10.82
C TRP A 144 -1.80 12.07 12.09
N MET A 145 -2.38 11.83 13.27
CA MET A 145 -1.67 12.09 14.51
C MET A 145 -0.63 10.99 14.75
N PRO A 146 0.61 11.32 15.17
CA PRO A 146 1.65 10.33 15.44
C PRO A 146 1.18 9.17 16.35
N GLN A 147 0.39 9.49 17.38
CA GLN A 147 -0.18 8.50 18.31
C GLN A 147 -1.13 7.51 17.62
N GLU A 148 -1.89 7.97 16.63
CA GLU A 148 -2.79 7.10 15.85
C GLU A 148 -1.98 6.20 14.90
N LEU A 149 -0.91 6.74 14.32
CA LEU A 149 0.01 5.99 13.47
C LEU A 149 0.82 4.95 14.26
N ASP A 150 1.19 5.26 15.50
CA ASP A 150 1.86 4.33 16.43
C ASP A 150 0.93 3.17 16.83
N ALA A 151 -0.36 3.45 16.98
CA ALA A 151 -1.38 2.44 17.30
C ALA A 151 -1.82 1.62 16.08
N PHE A 152 -1.42 2.00 14.86
CA PHE A 152 -1.77 1.28 13.65
C PHE A 152 -1.18 -0.13 13.68
N GLN A 153 -2.06 -1.13 13.60
CA GLN A 153 -1.68 -2.52 13.49
C GLN A 153 -1.59 -2.90 12.01
N PRO A 154 -0.38 -3.04 11.45
CA PRO A 154 -0.21 -3.37 10.05
C PRO A 154 -0.71 -4.79 9.79
N TYR A 155 -1.24 -5.01 8.58
CA TYR A 155 -1.52 -6.34 8.07
C TYR A 155 -0.21 -7.04 7.65
N PRO A 156 -0.23 -8.37 7.46
CA PRO A 156 0.83 -9.09 6.77
C PRO A 156 1.12 -8.48 5.39
N VAL A 157 2.39 -8.41 4.97
CA VAL A 157 2.74 -7.98 3.62
C VAL A 157 2.39 -9.06 2.61
N GLU A 158 1.91 -8.67 1.44
CA GLU A 158 1.50 -9.55 0.37
C GLU A 158 2.70 -9.86 -0.55
N ILE A 159 3.07 -11.14 -0.62
CA ILE A 159 4.18 -11.64 -1.44
C ILE A 159 3.68 -12.09 -2.81
N LEU A 160 2.56 -12.83 -2.82
CA LEU A 160 1.84 -13.19 -4.04
C LEU A 160 0.41 -12.63 -3.91
N PRO A 161 -0.04 -11.81 -4.88
CA PRO A 161 -1.37 -11.20 -4.83
C PRO A 161 -2.47 -12.22 -4.58
N ALA A 162 -3.29 -11.94 -3.56
CA ALA A 162 -4.39 -12.74 -3.05
C ALA A 162 -4.05 -14.20 -2.65
N GLN A 163 -2.77 -14.57 -2.55
CA GLN A 163 -2.36 -15.96 -2.39
C GLN A 163 -1.35 -16.20 -1.26
N LEU A 164 -0.43 -15.26 -1.03
CA LEU A 164 0.66 -15.46 -0.08
C LEU A 164 0.94 -14.17 0.69
N TYR A 165 0.86 -14.28 2.02
CA TYR A 165 1.08 -13.16 2.93
C TYR A 165 2.17 -13.50 3.94
N MET A 166 3.14 -12.62 4.13
CA MET A 166 4.22 -12.75 5.13
C MET A 166 3.94 -11.82 6.30
N GLY A 167 4.00 -12.35 7.52
CA GLY A 167 3.59 -11.61 8.72
C GLY A 167 4.27 -12.12 9.98
N ASP A 168 3.72 -11.83 11.16
CA ASP A 168 4.16 -12.42 12.42
C ASP A 168 3.06 -13.27 13.09
N CYS A 169 3.40 -13.95 14.18
CA CYS A 169 2.45 -14.79 14.90
C CYS A 169 1.28 -14.02 15.54
N ARG A 170 1.44 -12.71 15.79
CA ARG A 170 0.36 -11.88 16.33
C ARG A 170 -0.67 -11.64 15.23
N GLN A 171 -0.21 -11.26 14.05
CA GLN A 171 -1.05 -11.08 12.87
C GLN A 171 -1.76 -12.38 12.47
N ALA A 172 -1.05 -13.50 12.54
CA ALA A 172 -1.63 -14.81 12.23
C ALA A 172 -2.66 -15.29 13.27
N CYS A 173 -2.54 -14.89 14.53
CA CYS A 173 -3.51 -15.20 15.58
C CYS A 173 -4.70 -14.21 15.62
N ASP A 174 -4.66 -13.13 14.86
CA ASP A 174 -5.70 -12.11 14.85
C ASP A 174 -6.90 -12.53 13.99
N GLN A 175 -8.07 -12.62 14.62
CA GLN A 175 -9.30 -13.06 13.94
C GLN A 175 -9.82 -12.07 12.90
N GLN A 176 -9.57 -10.77 13.10
CA GLN A 176 -9.97 -9.74 12.16
C GLN A 176 -9.12 -9.83 10.89
N ILE A 177 -7.79 -9.94 11.04
CA ILE A 177 -6.86 -10.12 9.91
C ILE A 177 -7.19 -11.39 9.12
N GLN A 178 -7.46 -12.50 9.82
CA GLN A 178 -7.84 -13.75 9.16
C GLN A 178 -9.12 -13.61 8.32
N LYS A 179 -10.12 -12.89 8.83
CA LYS A 179 -11.38 -12.65 8.10
C LYS A 179 -11.19 -11.71 6.92
N ASP A 180 -10.50 -10.60 7.13
CA ASP A 180 -10.30 -9.56 6.13
C ASP A 180 -9.46 -10.06 4.94
N LEU A 181 -8.41 -10.82 5.22
CA LEU A 181 -7.55 -11.43 4.19
C LEU A 181 -8.04 -12.81 3.72
N LYS A 182 -9.15 -13.32 4.28
CA LYS A 182 -9.72 -14.65 3.95
C LYS A 182 -8.71 -15.79 4.08
N ILE A 183 -7.93 -15.76 5.16
CA ILE A 183 -6.85 -16.74 5.45
C ILE A 183 -7.47 -18.12 5.73
N LYS A 184 -7.16 -19.10 4.86
CA LYS A 184 -7.63 -20.50 5.00
C LYS A 184 -6.62 -21.43 5.68
N ALA A 185 -5.33 -21.09 5.59
CA ALA A 185 -4.25 -21.93 6.09
C ALA A 185 -3.12 -21.05 6.62
N GLN A 186 -2.29 -21.64 7.49
CA GLN A 186 -1.11 -21.00 8.04
C GLN A 186 0.04 -22.00 8.02
N VAL A 187 1.20 -21.56 7.54
CA VAL A 187 2.45 -22.33 7.57
C VAL A 187 3.39 -21.60 8.51
N ASN A 188 4.06 -22.31 9.42
CA ASN A 188 5.06 -21.74 10.29
C ASN A 188 6.44 -22.27 9.87
N ILE A 189 7.34 -21.36 9.49
CA ILE A 189 8.71 -21.68 9.08
C ILE A 189 9.74 -21.38 10.19
N SER A 190 9.29 -20.89 11.36
CA SER A 190 10.16 -20.56 12.50
C SER A 190 10.25 -21.68 13.53
N GLU A 191 11.40 -21.79 14.20
CA GLU A 191 11.66 -22.76 15.28
C GLU A 191 10.92 -22.47 16.60
N GLU A 192 10.22 -21.32 16.73
CA GLU A 192 9.38 -21.07 17.90
C GLU A 192 8.12 -21.94 17.86
N ILE A 193 8.24 -23.14 18.44
CA ILE A 193 7.10 -24.01 18.79
C ILE A 193 6.37 -23.35 19.97
N ARG A 194 5.55 -22.34 19.69
CA ARG A 194 4.48 -21.96 20.60
C ARG A 194 3.30 -22.86 20.29
N THR A 195 2.80 -23.52 21.32
CA THR A 195 1.71 -24.50 21.31
C THR A 195 0.53 -23.97 20.49
N LEU A 196 0.47 -24.34 19.21
CA LEU A 196 -0.71 -24.19 18.35
C LEU A 196 -1.79 -25.12 18.91
N LYS A 197 -2.48 -24.68 19.97
CA LYS A 197 -3.47 -25.51 20.67
C LYS A 197 -4.76 -25.73 19.86
N ASN A 198 -4.93 -25.13 18.69
CA ASN A 198 -6.15 -25.27 17.89
C ASN A 198 -5.90 -25.60 16.40
N LEU A 199 -4.98 -26.53 16.11
CA LEU A 199 -4.93 -27.21 14.81
C LEU A 199 -5.21 -28.71 15.00
N ARG A 200 -6.35 -29.02 15.60
CA ARG A 200 -7.02 -30.32 15.40
C ARG A 200 -8.18 -30.06 14.45
N GLU A 201 -7.89 -30.14 13.17
CA GLU A 201 -8.78 -30.43 12.03
C GLU A 201 -8.23 -29.73 10.79
N LEU A 202 -7.23 -30.37 10.16
CA LEU A 202 -6.95 -30.41 8.72
C LEU A 202 -5.59 -31.08 8.58
N GLY A 203 -5.60 -32.31 8.05
CA GLY A 203 -4.47 -33.24 8.03
C GLY A 203 -3.31 -32.82 7.13
N PHE A 204 -2.54 -31.82 7.53
CA PHE A 204 -1.24 -31.49 6.94
C PHE A 204 -0.15 -31.48 8.02
N LEU A 205 0.10 -32.65 8.61
CA LEU A 205 1.34 -32.95 9.31
C LEU A 205 2.09 -33.99 8.50
N SER A 206 3.00 -33.55 7.64
CA SER A 206 4.26 -34.23 7.24
C SER A 206 4.74 -33.79 5.84
N ALA A 207 5.28 -32.59 5.75
CA ALA A 207 6.31 -32.30 4.77
C ALA A 207 7.03 -31.05 5.24
N LEU A 208 8.16 -31.24 5.92
CA LEU A 208 9.30 -30.31 6.02
C LEU A 208 10.26 -30.89 7.10
N SER A 209 10.69 -32.14 6.90
CA SER A 209 11.90 -32.65 7.57
C SER A 209 13.08 -32.77 6.61
N HIS A 210 12.93 -32.32 5.36
CA HIS A 210 13.97 -32.36 4.33
C HIS A 210 13.83 -31.18 3.37
N CYS A 211 13.98 -29.96 3.87
CA CYS A 211 14.49 -28.89 3.02
C CYS A 211 15.70 -28.33 3.74
N SER A 212 16.88 -28.86 3.39
CA SER A 212 18.15 -28.30 3.84
C SER A 212 18.18 -26.82 3.49
N LEU A 213 18.16 -26.01 4.53
CA LEU A 213 18.50 -24.59 4.51
C LEU A 213 19.91 -24.45 3.93
N HIS A 214 19.97 -24.18 2.63
CA HIS A 214 21.14 -23.56 2.02
C HIS A 214 20.71 -22.19 1.51
N GLU A 215 21.06 -21.18 2.31
CA GLU A 215 21.32 -19.79 1.96
C GLU A 215 20.47 -19.19 0.82
N MET A 216 19.29 -18.67 1.17
CA MET A 216 18.78 -17.49 0.46
C MET A 216 19.48 -16.25 1.04
N HIS A 217 20.64 -15.91 0.49
CA HIS A 217 21.34 -14.66 0.77
C HIS A 217 20.57 -13.47 0.16
N LEU A 218 19.54 -12.96 0.85
CA LEU A 218 19.18 -11.54 0.75
C LEU A 218 20.11 -10.76 1.69
N HIS A 219 21.26 -10.33 1.16
CA HIS A 219 22.19 -9.42 1.82
C HIS A 219 21.49 -8.09 2.16
N SER A 220 20.88 -8.01 3.35
CA SER A 220 20.92 -6.87 4.30
C SER A 220 19.84 -6.88 5.38
N LEU A 221 18.97 -7.89 5.48
CA LEU A 221 17.93 -7.94 6.52
C LEU A 221 18.05 -9.19 7.39
N LYS A 222 18.69 -9.06 8.56
CA LYS A 222 18.50 -9.99 9.68
C LYS A 222 17.11 -9.78 10.27
N ILE A 223 16.06 -10.18 9.54
CA ILE A 223 14.71 -10.33 10.08
C ILE A 223 14.50 -11.83 10.31
N PRO A 224 14.10 -12.30 11.50
CA PRO A 224 13.72 -13.69 11.69
C PRO A 224 12.51 -13.96 10.78
N LEU A 225 12.74 -14.72 9.70
CA LEU A 225 11.74 -15.09 8.71
C LEU A 225 10.56 -15.78 9.41
N ARG A 226 9.38 -15.16 9.37
CA ARG A 226 8.10 -15.73 9.82
C ARG A 226 7.17 -15.73 8.60
N CYS A 227 7.39 -16.66 7.69
CA CYS A 227 6.55 -16.73 6.49
C CYS A 227 5.22 -17.39 6.86
N PHE A 228 4.11 -16.76 6.50
CA PHE A 228 2.79 -17.39 6.51
C PHE A 228 2.42 -17.73 5.07
N ALA A 229 1.61 -18.77 4.88
CA ALA A 229 1.05 -19.07 3.58
C ALA A 229 -0.41 -19.43 3.74
N ALA A 230 -1.27 -18.70 3.04
CA ALA A 230 -2.70 -18.90 3.05
C ALA A 230 -3.18 -19.00 1.62
N VAL A 231 -3.17 -20.24 1.09
CA VAL A 231 -3.59 -20.52 -0.28
C VAL A 231 -5.08 -20.22 -0.41
N SER A 232 -5.41 -19.09 -1.06
CA SER A 232 -6.76 -18.83 -1.56
C SER A 232 -6.94 -19.62 -2.87
N GLN A 233 -7.73 -20.70 -2.82
CA GLN A 233 -8.50 -21.15 -3.99
C GLN A 233 -9.69 -20.23 -4.18
#